data_AF-A0A6N9HIT9-F1
#
_entry.id   AF-A0A6N9HIT9-F1
#
_cell.length_a   1.000
_cell.length_b   1.000
_cell.length_c   1.000
_cell.angle_alpha   90.00
_cell.angle_beta   90.00
_cell.angle_gamma   90.00
#
_symmetry.space_group_name_H-M   'P 1'
#
loop_
_entity.id
_entity.type
_entity.pdbx_description
1 polymer ?
#
loop_
_entity_poly.entity_id
_entity_poly.type
_entity_poly.pdbx_seq_one_letter_code
_entity_poly.pdbx_strand_id
1 'polypeptide(L)'
;MNTHLLALQLMAFQGCLGAFDTLYHHELTEALPQRASARRELAIHALRAMIYGVLFVGLSAWVWQGAWAVVLIALFGVEIVLTLWDFVVEDQTRLLPATERVTHTVLAINGGAFICLLLLASPEWLAAPSGFRYAPQGWLSVFLAACGIGVFASGIRDALAARQTPAPAMPDARFDGAPQTVLVTGATGFIGRALVPLLRASGHQVIVLSREPKKAAWEFNGTVRAIGSMEEMPPTEHIDVVINLAGARILGWRWSAQRKAVLRRSRAGLTKGVVDWIARAERKPRLLISASAIGYYGIQPQESEQVLDESSPPQERFMSRLCQEWEAEAARARTAGVPVALARFGLVFGQGGALPMMLLPFQLGLGGRMGSGRQRSSWIDIDDLLRGLAHVWRLGAAADGAWNFTAPEHPTQLAFARSAAAQLRRPCLLPTPAWPVRLLLGEQADLLLEGAAIAPARLLATGFTFRYPSVRQSLAKIRGQV
;
A
#
# COMPACT_ATOMS: atom_id res chain seq x y z
N MET A 1 12.82 22.50 40.32
CA MET A 1 12.21 21.58 39.33
C MET A 1 13.28 20.58 38.92
N ASN A 2 12.99 19.27 38.94
CA ASN A 2 13.97 18.26 38.53
C ASN A 2 14.04 18.24 36.99
N THR A 3 14.99 18.99 36.43
CA THR A 3 15.18 19.14 34.98
C THR A 3 15.49 17.82 34.28
N HIS A 4 16.22 16.92 34.94
CA HIS A 4 16.52 15.59 34.43
C HIS A 4 15.26 14.72 34.32
N LEU A 5 14.41 14.70 35.35
CA LEU A 5 13.14 13.97 35.30
C LEU A 5 12.22 14.52 34.20
N LEU A 6 12.16 15.85 34.06
CA LEU A 6 11.38 16.49 32.99
C LEU A 6 11.93 16.11 31.60
N ALA A 7 13.25 16.07 31.42
CA ALA A 7 13.87 15.61 30.19
C ALA A 7 13.44 14.17 29.84
N LEU A 8 13.48 13.25 30.80
CA LEU A 8 13.06 11.86 30.59
C LEU A 8 11.56 11.73 30.27
N GLN A 9 10.70 12.61 30.81
CA GLN A 9 9.28 12.67 30.45
C GLN A 9 9.08 13.14 29.00
N LEU A 10 9.82 14.18 28.57
CA LEU A 10 9.81 14.62 27.16
C LEU A 10 10.34 13.52 26.22
N MET A 11 11.34 12.75 26.66
CA MET A 11 11.84 11.59 25.92
C MET A 11 10.78 10.49 25.78
N ALA A 12 10.02 10.21 26.83
CA ALA A 12 8.91 9.25 26.75
C ALA A 12 7.83 9.72 25.77
N PHE A 13 7.50 11.02 25.79
CA PHE A 13 6.60 11.61 24.81
C PHE A 13 7.16 11.54 23.39
N GLN A 14 8.47 11.76 23.20
CA GLN A 14 9.16 11.56 21.92
C GLN A 14 9.02 10.11 21.43
N GLY A 15 9.14 9.14 22.33
CA GLY A 15 8.97 7.72 22.02
C GLY A 15 7.57 7.40 21.49
N CYS A 16 6.53 7.96 22.12
CA CYS A 16 5.14 7.81 21.66
C CYS A 16 4.92 8.44 20.29
N LEU A 17 5.41 9.67 20.08
CA LEU A 17 5.27 10.37 18.79
C LEU A 17 6.04 9.67 17.68
N GLY A 18 7.27 9.21 17.93
CA GLY A 18 8.07 8.48 16.96
C GLY A 18 7.47 7.13 16.58
N ALA A 19 6.85 6.43 17.55
CA ALA A 19 6.11 5.20 17.29
C ALA A 19 4.86 5.47 16.43
N PHE A 20 4.11 6.53 16.73
CA PHE A 20 2.98 6.95 15.90
C PHE A 20 3.41 7.27 14.48
N ASP A 21 4.49 8.03 14.31
CA ASP A 21 5.01 8.44 13.02
C ASP A 21 5.46 7.23 12.17
N THR A 22 6.22 6.32 12.76
CA THR A 22 6.66 5.08 12.09
C THR A 22 5.47 4.21 11.68
N LEU A 23 4.52 3.96 12.59
CA LEU A 23 3.39 3.07 12.32
C LEU A 23 2.37 3.71 11.37
N TYR A 24 2.07 4.99 11.53
CA TYR A 24 1.02 5.66 10.77
C TYR A 24 1.53 6.22 9.44
N HIS A 25 2.61 7.01 9.45
CA HIS A 25 3.13 7.64 8.25
C HIS A 25 3.95 6.64 7.42
N HIS A 26 4.96 6.00 8.01
CA HIS A 26 5.89 5.17 7.24
C HIS A 26 5.29 3.81 6.82
N GLU A 27 4.57 3.14 7.72
CA GLU A 27 4.02 1.80 7.44
C GLU A 27 2.65 1.84 6.78
N LEU A 28 1.68 2.54 7.39
CA LEU A 28 0.28 2.45 6.96
C LEU A 28 -0.05 3.34 5.75
N THR A 29 0.44 4.58 5.73
CA THR A 29 0.06 5.55 4.68
C THR A 29 1.03 5.55 3.52
N GLU A 30 2.33 5.68 3.76
CA GLU A 30 3.33 5.75 2.68
C GLU A 30 3.86 4.37 2.24
N ALA A 31 3.82 3.38 3.15
CA ALA A 31 4.34 2.02 2.95
C ALA A 31 5.77 2.03 2.40
N LEU A 32 6.65 2.81 3.04
CA LEU A 32 8.01 3.09 2.58
C LEU A 32 8.85 1.85 2.24
N PRO A 33 8.83 0.76 3.05
CA PRO A 33 9.58 -0.45 2.73
C PRO A 33 9.22 -1.08 1.37
N GLN A 34 8.08 -0.73 0.80
CA GLN A 34 7.58 -1.26 -0.48
C GLN A 34 7.92 -0.34 -1.67
N ARG A 35 8.52 0.83 -1.44
CA ARG A 35 8.88 1.78 -2.49
C ARG A 35 10.34 1.64 -2.88
N ALA A 36 10.59 1.32 -4.15
CA ALA A 36 11.95 1.23 -4.69
C ALA A 36 12.74 2.56 -4.56
N SER A 37 12.06 3.71 -4.59
CA SER A 37 12.67 5.02 -4.41
C SER A 37 13.04 5.35 -2.96
N ALA A 38 12.50 4.63 -1.97
CA ALA A 38 12.65 4.95 -0.54
C ALA A 38 13.93 4.37 0.09
N ARG A 39 14.80 3.73 -0.70
CA ARG A 39 16.02 3.07 -0.18
C ARG A 39 16.91 4.00 0.65
N ARG A 40 17.13 5.23 0.18
CA ARG A 40 17.95 6.22 0.88
C ARG A 40 17.29 6.68 2.17
N GLU A 41 15.99 6.93 2.11
CA GLU A 41 15.17 7.31 3.26
C GLU A 41 15.17 6.22 4.34
N LEU A 42 14.91 4.97 3.97
CA LEU A 42 14.98 3.81 4.87
C LEU A 42 16.36 3.61 5.49
N ALA A 43 17.45 3.88 4.76
CA ALA A 43 18.80 3.80 5.29
C ALA A 43 19.07 4.89 6.35
N ILE A 44 18.56 6.11 6.13
CA ILE A 44 18.66 7.22 7.08
C ILE A 44 17.81 6.92 8.32
N HIS A 45 16.57 6.47 8.14
CA HIS A 45 15.68 6.06 9.23
C HIS A 45 16.29 4.94 10.06
N ALA A 46 16.88 3.93 9.42
CA ALA A 46 17.57 2.84 10.10
C ALA A 46 18.72 3.36 10.98
N LEU A 47 19.57 4.24 10.44
CA LEU A 47 20.69 4.84 11.17
C LEU A 47 20.21 5.67 12.37
N ARG A 48 19.19 6.51 12.16
CA ARG A 48 18.57 7.32 13.23
C ARG A 48 17.98 6.40 14.31
N ALA A 49 17.25 5.36 13.93
CA ALA A 49 16.66 4.41 14.86
C ALA A 49 17.71 3.63 15.68
N MET A 50 18.87 3.31 15.11
CA MET A 50 19.98 2.73 15.88
C MET A 50 20.48 3.69 16.97
N ILE A 51 20.66 4.97 16.62
CA ILE A 51 21.09 6.00 17.57
C ILE A 51 20.04 6.21 18.66
N TYR A 52 18.77 6.32 18.28
CA TYR A 52 17.67 6.42 19.25
C TYR A 52 17.56 5.20 20.16
N GLY A 53 17.76 3.99 19.64
CA GLY A 53 17.79 2.78 20.46
C GLY A 53 18.85 2.85 21.57
N VAL A 54 20.06 3.29 21.22
CA VAL A 54 21.15 3.51 22.19
C VAL A 54 20.78 4.62 23.19
N LEU A 55 20.23 5.74 22.73
CA LEU A 55 19.82 6.85 23.59
C LEU A 55 18.72 6.44 24.58
N PHE A 56 17.64 5.80 24.11
CA PHE A 56 16.50 5.39 24.93
C PHE A 56 16.89 4.35 25.97
N VAL A 57 17.63 3.30 25.59
CA VAL A 57 18.11 2.31 26.56
C VAL A 57 19.15 2.93 27.49
N GLY A 58 20.09 3.71 26.93
CA GLY A 58 21.18 4.32 27.66
C GLY A 58 20.73 5.36 28.69
N LEU A 59 19.69 6.16 28.40
CA LEU A 59 19.17 7.18 29.30
C LEU A 59 18.01 6.67 30.17
N SER A 60 17.51 5.47 29.91
CA SER A 60 16.38 4.90 30.65
C SER A 60 16.65 4.84 32.16
N ALA A 61 17.84 4.40 32.56
CA ALA A 61 18.20 4.17 33.95
C ALA A 61 19.65 4.57 34.29
N TRP A 62 20.37 5.21 33.36
CA TRP A 62 21.79 5.52 33.53
C TRP A 62 22.08 6.99 33.25
N VAL A 63 22.91 7.58 34.12
CA VAL A 63 23.51 8.90 33.89
C VAL A 63 24.93 8.68 33.37
N TRP A 64 25.21 9.28 32.21
CA TRP A 64 26.50 9.16 31.52
C TRP A 64 27.42 10.26 32.04
N GLN A 65 28.58 9.89 32.60
CA GLN A 65 29.48 10.80 33.32
C GLN A 65 30.89 10.83 32.70
N GLY A 66 31.60 11.93 32.91
CA GLY A 66 32.94 12.19 32.38
C GLY A 66 33.00 12.06 30.86
N ALA A 67 33.93 11.25 30.34
CA ALA A 67 34.10 11.02 28.91
C ALA A 67 32.82 10.49 28.23
N TRP A 68 31.98 9.73 28.93
CA TRP A 68 30.72 9.23 28.39
C TRP A 68 29.68 10.34 28.21
N ALA A 69 29.70 11.39 29.04
CA ALA A 69 28.85 12.57 28.82
C ALA A 69 29.21 13.28 27.51
N VAL A 70 30.51 13.34 27.15
CA VAL A 70 30.96 13.89 25.87
C VAL A 70 30.47 13.04 24.69
N VAL A 71 30.56 11.70 24.81
CA VAL A 71 30.03 10.78 23.79
C VAL A 71 28.52 10.99 23.60
N LEU A 72 27.78 11.16 24.70
CA LEU A 72 26.34 11.43 24.65
C LEU A 72 26.02 12.73 23.90
N ILE A 73 26.74 13.81 24.21
CA ILE A 73 26.58 15.11 23.52
C ILE A 73 26.91 15.00 22.03
N ALA A 74 27.99 14.30 21.69
CA ALA A 74 28.37 14.05 20.30
C ALA A 74 27.30 13.23 19.56
N LEU A 75 26.71 12.23 20.22
CA LEU A 75 25.64 11.41 19.65
C LEU A 75 24.40 12.26 19.34
N PHE A 76 24.02 13.20 20.22
CA PHE A 76 22.97 14.18 19.93
C PHE A 76 23.32 15.09 18.75
N GLY A 77 24.56 15.56 18.65
CA GLY A 77 25.01 16.35 17.50
C GLY A 77 24.85 15.61 16.17
N VAL A 78 25.24 14.33 16.13
CA VAL A 78 25.04 13.46 14.96
C VAL A 78 23.56 13.27 14.66
N GLU A 79 22.73 13.04 15.68
CA GLU A 79 21.28 12.87 15.52
C GLU A 79 20.63 14.12 14.90
N ILE A 80 20.99 15.32 15.34
CA ILE A 80 20.48 16.59 14.79
C ILE A 80 20.83 16.71 13.31
N VAL A 81 22.09 16.43 12.94
CA VAL A 81 22.53 16.47 11.54
C VAL A 81 21.77 15.46 10.69
N LEU A 82 21.60 14.24 11.18
CA LEU A 82 20.83 13.21 10.47
C LEU A 82 19.36 13.59 10.31
N THR A 83 18.75 14.18 11.34
CA THR A 83 17.36 14.68 11.27
C THR A 83 17.21 15.78 10.23
N LEU A 84 18.13 16.74 10.19
CA LEU A 84 18.12 17.79 9.16
C LEU A 84 18.34 17.22 7.75
N TRP A 85 19.22 16.22 7.63
CA TRP A 85 19.44 15.55 6.35
C TRP A 85 18.18 14.78 5.90
N ASP A 86 17.51 14.10 6.83
CA ASP A 86 16.26 13.37 6.56
C ASP A 86 15.20 14.30 5.96
N PHE A 87 15.00 15.49 6.55
CA PHE A 87 14.08 16.50 6.00
C PHE A 87 14.41 16.89 4.55
N VAL A 88 15.70 17.06 4.23
CA VAL A 88 16.12 17.40 2.86
C VAL A 88 15.86 16.25 1.90
N VAL A 89 16.13 15.00 2.33
CA VAL A 89 15.90 13.83 1.49
C VAL A 89 14.41 13.61 1.27
N GLU A 90 13.58 13.70 2.31
CA GLU A 90 12.13 13.54 2.22
C GLU A 90 11.48 14.55 1.27
N ASP A 91 11.87 15.83 1.35
CA ASP A 91 11.34 16.88 0.46
C ASP A 91 11.76 16.64 -1.01
N GLN A 92 12.94 16.06 -1.23
CA GLN A 92 13.41 15.66 -2.56
C GLN A 92 12.76 14.38 -3.07
N THR A 93 12.29 13.48 -2.21
CA THR A 93 11.80 12.13 -2.57
C THR A 93 10.29 11.96 -2.49
N ARG A 94 9.52 12.90 -1.92
CA ARG A 94 8.06 12.93 -2.05
C ARG A 94 7.47 14.26 -1.59
N LEU A 95 6.22 14.51 -2.01
CA LEU A 95 5.39 15.54 -1.41
C LEU A 95 4.89 15.08 -0.04
N LEU A 96 5.38 15.74 1.02
CA LEU A 96 4.99 15.45 2.41
C LEU A 96 3.52 15.86 2.69
N PRO A 97 2.66 14.94 3.17
CA PRO A 97 1.34 15.26 3.71
C PRO A 97 1.41 16.35 4.79
N ALA A 98 0.33 17.14 4.91
CA ALA A 98 0.26 18.18 5.94
C ALA A 98 0.36 17.60 7.37
N THR A 99 -0.22 16.43 7.60
CA THR A 99 -0.17 15.75 8.91
C THR A 99 1.26 15.34 9.29
N GLU A 100 2.01 14.80 8.34
CA GLU A 100 3.40 14.38 8.53
C GLU A 100 4.29 15.58 8.86
N ARG A 101 4.14 16.70 8.13
CA ARG A 101 4.84 17.96 8.43
C ARG A 101 4.56 18.49 9.85
N VAL A 102 3.31 18.41 10.29
CA VAL A 102 2.95 18.81 11.66
C VAL A 102 3.58 17.87 12.67
N THR A 103 3.51 16.55 12.46
CA THR A 103 4.13 15.56 13.35
C THR A 103 5.64 15.77 13.44
N HIS A 104 6.34 16.00 12.33
CA HIS A 104 7.78 16.28 12.31
C HIS A 104 8.12 17.58 13.06
N THR A 105 7.30 18.62 12.90
CA THR A 105 7.48 19.89 13.62
C THR A 105 7.36 19.69 15.14
N VAL A 106 6.34 18.94 15.59
CA VAL A 106 6.14 18.64 17.02
C VAL A 106 7.29 17.78 17.56
N LEU A 107 7.73 16.76 16.81
CA LEU A 107 8.89 15.93 17.15
C LEU A 107 10.18 16.74 17.29
N ALA A 108 10.41 17.71 16.40
CA ALA A 108 11.59 18.57 16.45
C ALA A 108 11.55 19.53 17.65
N ILE A 109 10.41 20.14 17.94
CA ILE A 109 10.24 21.02 19.12
C ILE A 109 10.46 20.23 20.42
N ASN A 110 9.82 19.07 20.56
CA ASN A 110 9.95 18.23 21.75
C ASN A 110 11.38 17.68 21.90
N GLY A 111 11.98 17.20 20.81
CA GLY A 111 13.37 16.74 20.79
C GLY A 111 14.36 17.84 21.19
N GLY A 112 14.19 19.06 20.67
CA GLY A 112 15.00 20.22 21.03
C GLY A 112 14.85 20.61 22.51
N ALA A 113 13.63 20.60 23.04
CA ALA A 113 13.38 20.87 24.47
C ALA A 113 14.03 19.80 25.37
N PHE A 114 13.91 18.52 25.00
CA PHE A 114 14.57 17.41 25.67
C PHE A 114 16.10 17.57 25.71
N ILE A 115 16.74 17.81 24.56
CA ILE A 115 18.19 17.99 24.45
C ILE A 115 18.64 19.20 25.28
N CYS A 116 17.92 20.32 25.19
CA CYS A 116 18.23 21.53 25.96
C CYS A 116 18.22 21.26 27.49
N LEU A 117 17.21 20.56 27.99
CA LEU A 117 17.14 20.20 29.42
C LEU A 117 18.28 19.27 29.86
N LEU A 118 18.71 18.33 29.01
CA LEU A 118 19.88 17.49 29.28
C LEU A 118 21.18 18.30 29.26
N LEU A 119 21.34 19.23 28.32
CA LEU A 119 22.52 20.08 28.23
C LEU A 119 22.65 21.00 29.44
N LEU A 120 21.54 21.52 29.98
CA LEU A 120 21.54 22.29 31.23
C LEU A 120 22.04 21.47 32.43
N ALA A 121 21.84 20.15 32.42
CA ALA A 121 22.35 19.24 33.46
C ALA A 121 23.77 18.69 33.18
N SER A 122 24.28 18.88 31.96
CA SER A 122 25.55 18.30 31.51
C SER A 122 26.83 18.78 32.24
N PRO A 123 26.94 20.01 32.80
CA PRO A 123 28.16 20.43 33.50
C PRO A 123 28.52 19.53 34.69
N GLU A 124 27.52 19.11 35.47
CA GLU A 124 27.74 18.19 36.60
C GLU A 124 28.20 16.80 36.12
N TRP A 125 27.67 16.35 34.98
CA TRP A 125 28.04 15.05 34.41
C TRP A 125 29.45 15.06 33.84
N LEU A 126 29.84 16.16 33.17
CA LEU A 126 31.17 16.35 32.62
C LEU A 126 32.25 16.46 33.70
N ALA A 127 31.92 17.06 34.84
CA ALA A 127 32.83 17.19 35.98
C ALA A 127 33.01 15.88 36.78
N ALA A 128 32.08 14.94 36.67
CA ALA A 128 32.14 13.66 37.36
C ALA A 128 33.15 12.68 36.71
N PRO A 129 33.71 11.72 37.47
CA PRO A 129 34.55 10.66 36.92
C PRO A 129 33.86 9.90 35.79
N SER A 130 34.63 9.46 34.79
CA SER A 130 34.09 8.74 33.64
C SER A 130 33.42 7.43 34.07
N GLY A 131 32.14 7.28 33.75
CA GLY A 131 31.39 6.08 34.08
C GLY A 131 29.90 6.21 33.81
N PHE A 132 29.17 5.16 34.19
CA PHE A 132 27.71 5.13 34.15
C PHE A 132 27.20 5.00 35.58
N ARG A 133 26.38 5.96 36.02
CA ARG A 133 25.72 5.90 37.31
C ARG A 133 24.29 5.40 37.15
N TYR A 134 23.97 4.29 37.81
CA TYR A 134 22.62 3.77 37.84
C TYR A 134 21.68 4.70 38.62
N ALA A 135 20.62 5.18 37.98
CA ALA A 135 19.66 6.16 38.51
C ALA A 135 18.25 5.96 37.91
N PRO A 136 17.57 4.84 38.20
CA PRO A 136 16.26 4.53 37.62
C PRO A 136 15.16 5.47 38.13
N GLN A 137 14.12 5.64 37.32
CA GLN A 137 12.93 6.47 37.56
C GLN A 137 11.65 5.60 37.63
N GLY A 138 11.78 4.38 38.16
CA GLY A 138 10.67 3.43 38.28
C GLY A 138 10.11 3.00 36.92
N TRP A 139 8.80 3.12 36.74
CA TRP A 139 8.11 2.70 35.52
C TRP A 139 8.61 3.43 34.27
N LEU A 140 9.03 4.69 34.41
CA LEU A 140 9.50 5.52 33.29
C LEU A 140 10.77 4.92 32.66
N SER A 141 11.68 4.39 33.48
CA SER A 141 12.87 3.68 32.99
C SER A 141 12.51 2.43 32.20
N VAL A 142 11.57 1.63 32.70
CA VAL A 142 11.10 0.41 32.02
C VAL A 142 10.47 0.77 30.68
N PHE A 143 9.63 1.80 30.67
CA PHE A 143 8.97 2.28 29.45
C PHE A 143 9.99 2.78 28.41
N LEU A 144 10.95 3.63 28.81
CA LEU A 144 11.99 4.14 27.92
C LEU A 144 12.87 3.02 27.36
N ALA A 145 13.25 2.04 28.19
CA ALA A 145 14.00 0.87 27.73
C ALA A 145 13.20 0.05 26.70
N ALA A 146 11.89 -0.16 26.93
CA ALA A 146 11.02 -0.83 25.98
C ALA A 146 10.89 -0.07 24.66
N CYS A 147 10.73 1.27 24.71
CA CYS A 147 10.78 2.13 23.53
C CYS A 147 12.10 1.99 22.78
N GLY A 148 13.23 2.00 23.48
CA GLY A 148 14.55 1.85 22.88
C GLY A 148 14.73 0.51 22.16
N ILE A 149 14.28 -0.59 22.78
CA ILE A 149 14.27 -1.92 22.14
C ILE A 149 13.38 -1.92 20.89
N GLY A 150 12.18 -1.34 20.98
CA GLY A 150 11.24 -1.26 19.85
C GLY A 150 11.79 -0.46 18.67
N VAL A 151 12.36 0.72 18.94
CA VAL A 151 12.99 1.57 17.91
C VAL A 151 14.21 0.88 17.32
N PHE A 152 15.04 0.22 18.13
CA PHE A 152 16.18 -0.56 17.63
C PHE A 152 15.71 -1.71 16.70
N ALA A 153 14.67 -2.45 17.08
CA ALA A 153 14.10 -3.48 16.23
C ALA A 153 13.56 -2.91 14.90
N SER A 154 12.91 -1.74 14.94
CA SER A 154 12.48 -1.00 13.74
C SER A 154 13.67 -0.61 12.85
N GLY A 155 14.76 -0.10 13.43
CA GLY A 155 15.95 0.27 12.67
C GLY A 155 16.63 -0.91 11.97
N ILE A 156 16.70 -2.08 12.63
CA ILE A 156 17.20 -3.30 11.98
C ILE A 156 16.32 -3.66 10.79
N ARG A 157 15.00 -3.63 10.97
CA ARG A 157 14.04 -3.90 9.89
C ARG A 157 14.24 -2.94 8.73
N ASP A 158 14.37 -1.65 8.99
CA ASP A 158 14.52 -0.64 7.94
C ASP A 158 15.87 -0.78 7.22
N ALA A 159 16.94 -1.16 7.94
CA ALA A 159 18.24 -1.49 7.33
C ALA A 159 18.16 -2.71 6.41
N LEU A 160 17.40 -3.74 6.80
CA LEU A 160 17.15 -4.92 5.96
C LEU A 160 16.32 -4.52 4.72
N ALA A 161 15.26 -3.75 4.90
CA ALA A 161 14.43 -3.26 3.79
C ALA A 161 15.21 -2.38 2.80
N ALA A 162 16.10 -1.53 3.29
CA ALA A 162 16.99 -0.70 2.46
C ALA A 162 18.04 -1.51 1.69
N ARG A 163 18.37 -2.73 2.12
CA ARG A 163 19.26 -3.65 1.38
C ARG A 163 18.49 -4.48 0.36
N GLN A 164 17.20 -4.71 0.60
CA GLN A 164 16.31 -5.59 -0.15
C GLN A 164 15.43 -4.85 -1.16
N THR A 165 15.75 -3.62 -1.55
CA THR A 165 15.02 -2.90 -2.62
C THR A 165 15.79 -2.99 -3.95
N PRO A 166 15.82 -4.14 -4.66
CA PRO A 166 16.02 -4.06 -6.09
C PRO A 166 14.81 -3.34 -6.69
N ALA A 167 15.02 -2.54 -7.73
CA ALA A 167 13.92 -2.10 -8.55
C ALA A 167 13.15 -3.37 -9.00
N PRO A 168 11.83 -3.46 -8.79
CA PRO A 168 11.09 -4.61 -9.26
C PRO A 168 11.36 -4.74 -10.76
N ALA A 169 11.80 -5.92 -11.20
CA ALA A 169 11.95 -6.19 -12.63
C ALA A 169 10.62 -5.83 -13.30
N MET A 170 10.67 -5.01 -14.35
CA MET A 170 9.46 -4.65 -15.06
C MET A 170 8.76 -5.94 -15.51
N PRO A 171 7.46 -6.09 -15.23
CA PRO A 171 6.71 -7.25 -15.70
C PRO A 171 6.87 -7.42 -17.21
N ASP A 172 7.00 -8.66 -17.68
CA ASP A 172 7.05 -8.96 -19.11
C ASP A 172 5.63 -8.90 -19.71
N ALA A 173 5.07 -7.68 -19.73
CA ALA A 173 3.81 -7.34 -20.35
C ALA A 173 4.06 -6.23 -21.37
N ARG A 174 3.72 -6.50 -22.63
CA ARG A 174 3.89 -5.55 -23.72
C ARG A 174 2.52 -5.14 -24.25
N PHE A 175 2.30 -3.83 -24.31
CA PHE A 175 1.12 -3.27 -24.95
C PHE A 175 1.48 -3.04 -26.41
N ASP A 176 1.48 -4.13 -27.18
CA ASP A 176 1.93 -4.10 -28.58
C ASP A 176 1.01 -3.21 -29.45
N GLY A 177 1.58 -2.59 -30.48
CA GLY A 177 0.86 -1.77 -31.46
C GLY A 177 1.63 -0.52 -31.86
N ALA A 178 1.02 0.28 -32.73
CA ALA A 178 1.51 1.62 -33.02
C ALA A 178 1.47 2.50 -31.75
N PRO A 179 2.28 3.57 -31.65
CA PRO A 179 2.15 4.56 -30.60
C PRO A 179 0.71 5.07 -30.48
N GLN A 180 0.18 5.10 -29.26
CA GLN A 180 -1.20 5.44 -28.94
C GLN A 180 -1.22 6.42 -27.76
N THR A 181 -2.27 7.22 -27.67
CA THR A 181 -2.54 8.09 -26.52
C THR A 181 -3.51 7.38 -25.58
N VAL A 182 -3.06 7.14 -24.35
CA VAL A 182 -3.79 6.35 -23.34
C VAL A 182 -4.16 7.22 -22.16
N LEU A 183 -5.46 7.32 -21.88
CA LEU A 183 -5.94 7.94 -20.65
C LEU A 183 -5.99 6.89 -19.54
N VAL A 184 -5.26 7.11 -18.46
CA VAL A 184 -5.24 6.23 -17.28
C VAL A 184 -5.80 6.97 -16.08
N THR A 185 -6.91 6.48 -15.53
CA THR A 185 -7.42 6.94 -14.23
C THR A 185 -6.87 6.04 -13.13
N GLY A 186 -6.68 6.58 -11.92
CA GLY A 186 -6.14 5.77 -10.81
C GLY A 186 -4.68 5.35 -11.01
N ALA A 187 -3.94 6.07 -11.86
CA ALA A 187 -2.56 5.77 -12.22
C ALA A 187 -1.60 5.74 -11.01
N THR A 188 -1.85 6.54 -9.98
CA THR A 188 -1.03 6.56 -8.76
C THR A 188 -1.35 5.43 -7.78
N GLY A 189 -2.34 4.59 -8.10
CA GLY A 189 -2.68 3.40 -7.31
C GLY A 189 -1.73 2.23 -7.55
N PHE A 190 -1.91 1.16 -6.78
CA PHE A 190 -1.05 -0.04 -6.84
C PHE A 190 -0.90 -0.62 -8.26
N ILE A 191 -2.02 -0.85 -8.97
CA ILE A 191 -2.01 -1.38 -10.34
C ILE A 191 -1.50 -0.32 -11.32
N GLY A 192 -1.95 0.94 -11.17
CA GLY A 192 -1.59 2.04 -12.05
C GLY A 192 -0.08 2.34 -12.08
N ARG A 193 0.58 2.31 -10.91
CA ARG A 193 2.02 2.53 -10.79
C ARG A 193 2.85 1.49 -11.55
N ALA A 194 2.34 0.27 -11.67
CA ALA A 194 2.97 -0.78 -12.46
C ALA A 194 2.58 -0.70 -13.95
N LEU A 195 1.35 -0.29 -14.27
CA LEU A 195 0.84 -0.19 -15.64
C LEU A 195 1.46 0.95 -16.45
N VAL A 196 1.55 2.16 -15.88
CA VAL A 196 2.01 3.36 -16.61
C VAL A 196 3.43 3.21 -17.16
N PRO A 197 4.43 2.71 -16.41
CA PRO A 197 5.76 2.44 -16.95
C PRO A 197 5.74 1.45 -18.12
N LEU A 198 4.88 0.43 -18.09
CA LEU A 198 4.76 -0.57 -19.15
C LEU A 198 4.16 0.02 -20.44
N LEU A 199 3.11 0.85 -20.31
CA LEU A 199 2.53 1.56 -21.45
C LEU A 199 3.57 2.47 -22.12
N ARG A 200 4.34 3.20 -21.32
CA ARG A 200 5.42 4.06 -21.81
C ARG A 200 6.56 3.28 -22.45
N ALA A 201 6.99 2.18 -21.83
CA ALA A 201 8.02 1.30 -22.38
C ALA A 201 7.56 0.64 -23.69
N SER A 202 6.25 0.50 -23.89
CA SER A 202 5.64 0.04 -25.15
C SER A 202 5.49 1.17 -26.19
N GLY A 203 5.96 2.38 -25.90
CA GLY A 203 5.97 3.52 -26.83
C GLY A 203 4.70 4.38 -26.81
N HIS A 204 3.79 4.19 -25.87
CA HIS A 204 2.56 4.97 -25.78
C HIS A 204 2.73 6.28 -25.00
N GLN A 205 1.94 7.28 -25.38
CA GLN A 205 1.79 8.51 -24.61
C GLN A 205 0.71 8.29 -23.54
N VAL A 206 1.01 8.69 -22.31
CA VAL A 206 0.09 8.46 -21.18
C VAL A 206 -0.38 9.80 -20.62
N ILE A 207 -1.70 9.95 -20.56
CA ILE A 207 -2.39 11.01 -19.85
C ILE A 207 -2.96 10.41 -18.56
N VAL A 208 -2.65 11.03 -17.42
CA VAL A 208 -3.08 10.57 -16.11
C VAL A 208 -4.18 11.48 -15.57
N LEU A 209 -5.35 10.92 -15.26
CA LEU A 209 -6.38 11.61 -14.49
C LEU A 209 -6.15 11.36 -13.00
N SER A 210 -5.83 12.42 -12.25
CA SER A 210 -5.55 12.36 -10.81
C SER A 210 -6.17 13.55 -10.08
N ARG A 211 -6.70 13.30 -8.88
CA ARG A 211 -7.16 14.37 -7.97
C ARG A 211 -6.03 15.29 -7.52
N GLU A 212 -4.79 14.80 -7.61
CA GLU A 212 -3.56 15.53 -7.27
C GLU A 212 -2.63 15.46 -8.49
N PRO A 213 -2.84 16.29 -9.52
CA PRO A 213 -2.10 16.19 -10.79
C PRO A 213 -0.60 16.47 -10.60
N LYS A 214 -0.23 17.42 -9.73
CA LYS A 214 1.18 17.70 -9.39
C LYS A 214 1.88 16.47 -8.78
N LYS A 215 1.22 15.80 -7.83
CA LYS A 215 1.74 14.57 -7.20
C LYS A 215 1.87 13.44 -8.21
N ALA A 216 0.90 13.28 -9.11
CA ALA A 216 0.96 12.28 -10.17
C ALA A 216 2.10 12.57 -11.17
N ALA A 217 2.29 13.81 -11.60
CA ALA A 217 3.40 14.19 -12.47
C ALA A 217 4.75 13.90 -11.81
N TRP A 218 4.87 14.20 -10.51
CA TRP A 218 6.08 13.93 -9.74
C TRP A 218 6.37 12.43 -9.61
N GLU A 219 5.36 11.61 -9.27
CA GLU A 219 5.46 10.14 -9.18
C GLU A 219 6.02 9.49 -10.46
N PHE A 220 5.69 10.06 -11.62
CA PHE A 220 6.14 9.58 -12.93
C PHE A 220 7.28 10.43 -13.51
N ASN A 221 8.05 11.15 -12.70
CA ASN A 221 9.22 11.93 -13.11
C ASN A 221 8.95 12.92 -14.28
N GLY A 222 7.76 13.53 -14.32
CA GLY A 222 7.36 14.46 -15.38
C GLY A 222 7.15 13.83 -16.76
N THR A 223 7.17 12.50 -16.85
CA THR A 223 7.10 11.78 -18.13
C THR A 223 5.68 11.52 -18.65
N VAL A 224 4.67 11.97 -17.91
CA VAL A 224 3.25 11.84 -18.26
C VAL A 224 2.57 13.19 -18.11
N ARG A 225 1.54 13.45 -18.93
CA ARG A 225 0.66 14.59 -18.74
C ARG A 225 -0.35 14.25 -17.65
N ALA A 226 -0.42 15.04 -16.57
CA ALA A 226 -1.39 14.84 -15.50
C ALA A 226 -2.48 15.93 -15.54
N ILE A 227 -3.74 15.52 -15.47
CA ILE A 227 -4.92 16.39 -15.44
C ILE A 227 -5.75 16.16 -14.18
N GLY A 228 -6.43 17.19 -13.70
CA GLY A 228 -7.26 17.17 -12.49
C GLY A 228 -8.69 16.67 -12.73
N SER A 229 -9.24 17.02 -13.89
CA SER A 229 -10.63 16.76 -14.27
C SER A 229 -10.77 16.37 -15.75
N MET A 230 -11.83 15.64 -16.09
CA MET A 230 -12.21 15.37 -17.49
C MET A 230 -12.64 16.64 -18.24
N GLU A 231 -12.97 17.73 -17.52
CA GLU A 231 -13.31 19.03 -18.10
C GLU A 231 -12.11 19.72 -18.76
N GLU A 232 -10.90 19.47 -18.26
CA GLU A 232 -9.64 19.96 -18.85
C GLU A 232 -9.32 19.31 -20.20
N MET A 233 -10.07 18.26 -20.56
CA MET A 233 -9.87 17.51 -21.80
C MET A 233 -10.90 17.93 -22.86
N PRO A 234 -10.49 18.68 -23.90
CA PRO A 234 -11.41 19.11 -24.94
C PRO A 234 -11.90 17.91 -25.78
N PRO A 235 -13.07 18.01 -26.44
CA PRO A 235 -13.56 16.96 -27.35
C PRO A 235 -12.64 16.63 -28.53
N THR A 236 -11.77 17.58 -28.91
CA THR A 236 -10.76 17.44 -29.97
C THR A 236 -9.53 16.63 -29.52
N GLU A 237 -9.33 16.42 -28.21
CA GLU A 237 -8.21 15.64 -27.70
C GLU A 237 -8.33 14.19 -28.17
N HIS A 238 -7.27 13.69 -28.78
CA HIS A 238 -7.25 12.34 -29.32
C HIS A 238 -6.82 11.32 -28.26
N ILE A 239 -7.74 10.44 -27.87
CA ILE A 239 -7.47 9.31 -26.96
C ILE A 239 -7.80 8.01 -27.70
N ASP A 240 -6.81 7.14 -27.83
CA ASP A 240 -6.99 5.83 -28.47
C ASP A 240 -7.63 4.82 -27.52
N VAL A 241 -7.16 4.79 -26.27
CA VAL A 241 -7.62 3.82 -25.26
C VAL A 241 -7.80 4.51 -23.91
N VAL A 242 -8.86 4.15 -23.22
CA VAL A 242 -9.09 4.57 -21.84
C VAL A 242 -8.95 3.36 -20.91
N ILE A 243 -8.10 3.48 -19.88
CA ILE A 243 -7.97 2.48 -18.82
C ILE A 243 -8.40 3.12 -17.50
N ASN A 244 -9.59 2.75 -17.03
CA ASN A 244 -10.20 3.32 -15.84
C ASN A 244 -9.93 2.42 -14.62
N LEU A 245 -8.89 2.72 -13.83
CA LEU A 245 -8.53 1.99 -12.59
C LEU A 245 -8.93 2.74 -11.31
N ALA A 246 -9.48 3.94 -11.43
CA ALA A 246 -9.79 4.76 -10.28
C ALA A 246 -10.89 4.17 -9.39
N GLY A 247 -10.63 4.18 -8.08
CA GLY A 247 -11.58 3.80 -7.06
C GLY A 247 -10.99 4.00 -5.67
N ALA A 248 -11.80 4.48 -4.72
CA ALA A 248 -11.36 4.56 -3.33
C ALA A 248 -11.10 3.16 -2.76
N ARG A 249 -10.07 3.02 -1.92
CA ARG A 249 -9.72 1.76 -1.24
C ARG A 249 -10.95 1.15 -0.57
N ILE A 250 -11.22 -0.12 -0.89
CA ILE A 250 -12.40 -0.82 -0.36
C ILE A 250 -12.19 -1.30 1.08
N LEU A 251 -10.95 -1.69 1.40
CA LEU A 251 -10.46 -1.98 2.74
C LEU A 251 -10.06 -0.69 3.45
N GLY A 252 -10.26 -0.64 4.78
CA GLY A 252 -10.03 0.52 5.63
C GLY A 252 -11.12 0.64 6.68
N TRP A 253 -11.59 1.86 6.93
CA TRP A 253 -12.68 2.14 7.87
C TRP A 253 -13.97 1.37 7.57
N ARG A 254 -14.69 1.00 8.63
CA ARG A 254 -15.99 0.33 8.59
C ARG A 254 -16.96 1.04 7.63
N TRP A 255 -17.75 0.25 6.91
CA TRP A 255 -18.70 0.77 5.91
C TRP A 255 -19.93 1.45 6.53
N SER A 256 -19.76 2.71 6.94
CA SER A 256 -20.87 3.63 7.23
C SER A 256 -21.58 4.08 5.96
N ALA A 257 -22.78 4.66 6.07
CA ALA A 257 -23.50 5.24 4.93
C ALA A 257 -22.65 6.28 4.16
N GLN A 258 -21.94 7.13 4.89
CA GLN A 258 -21.01 8.11 4.31
C GLN A 258 -19.87 7.42 3.54
N ARG A 259 -19.27 6.36 4.11
CA ARG A 259 -18.21 5.61 3.43
C ARG A 259 -18.73 4.92 2.17
N LYS A 260 -19.93 4.34 2.21
CA LYS A 260 -20.59 3.74 1.04
C LYS A 260 -20.83 4.77 -0.07
N ALA A 261 -21.25 5.98 0.28
CA ALA A 261 -21.40 7.08 -0.68
C ALA A 261 -20.06 7.49 -1.33
N VAL A 262 -18.97 7.54 -0.54
CA VAL A 262 -17.62 7.77 -1.06
C VAL A 262 -17.20 6.66 -2.02
N LEU A 263 -17.44 5.38 -1.67
CA LEU A 263 -17.11 4.24 -2.53
C LEU A 263 -17.83 4.31 -3.87
N ARG A 264 -19.13 4.62 -3.88
CA ARG A 264 -19.94 4.83 -5.09
C ARG A 264 -19.43 5.99 -5.92
N ARG A 265 -19.26 7.18 -5.32
CA ARG A 265 -18.81 8.39 -6.03
C ARG A 265 -17.44 8.19 -6.68
N SER A 266 -16.51 7.54 -5.98
CA SER A 266 -15.16 7.28 -6.48
C SER A 266 -15.07 6.29 -7.65
N ARG A 267 -16.16 5.55 -7.93
CA ARG A 267 -16.24 4.53 -8.99
C ARG A 267 -17.22 4.96 -10.07
N ALA A 268 -18.53 4.81 -9.81
CA ALA A 268 -19.59 5.16 -10.75
C ALA A 268 -19.56 6.65 -11.14
N GLY A 269 -19.32 7.55 -10.17
CA GLY A 269 -19.26 8.99 -10.45
C GLY A 269 -18.10 9.40 -11.37
N LEU A 270 -16.89 8.88 -11.12
CA LEU A 270 -15.74 9.13 -11.98
C LEU A 270 -15.90 8.46 -13.35
N THR A 271 -16.42 7.23 -13.38
CA THR A 271 -16.70 6.49 -14.61
C THR A 271 -17.72 7.24 -15.48
N LYS A 272 -18.75 7.82 -14.86
CA LYS A 272 -19.70 8.69 -15.55
C LYS A 272 -19.00 9.86 -16.27
N GLY A 273 -18.08 10.56 -15.61
CA GLY A 273 -17.32 11.65 -16.23
C GLY A 273 -16.46 11.19 -17.41
N VAL A 274 -15.84 10.01 -17.31
CA VAL A 274 -15.09 9.39 -18.41
C VAL A 274 -16.00 9.05 -19.59
N VAL A 275 -17.15 8.42 -19.33
CA VAL A 275 -18.09 8.00 -20.38
C VAL A 275 -18.80 9.19 -21.02
N ASP A 276 -19.16 10.21 -20.23
CA ASP A 276 -19.74 11.45 -20.75
C ASP A 276 -18.72 12.18 -21.65
N TRP A 277 -17.42 12.14 -21.33
CA TRP A 277 -16.37 12.63 -22.22
C TRP A 277 -16.26 11.78 -23.51
N ILE A 278 -16.27 10.46 -23.42
CA ILE A 278 -16.26 9.55 -24.60
C ILE A 278 -17.44 9.88 -25.53
N ALA A 279 -18.62 10.12 -24.98
CA ALA A 279 -19.82 10.45 -25.75
C ALA A 279 -19.67 11.73 -26.57
N ARG A 280 -19.00 12.77 -26.04
CA ARG A 280 -18.76 14.04 -26.74
C ARG A 280 -17.48 14.09 -27.59
N ALA A 281 -16.52 13.18 -27.40
CA ALA A 281 -15.25 13.18 -28.13
C ALA A 281 -15.46 13.08 -29.65
N GLU A 282 -14.70 13.85 -30.43
CA GLU A 282 -14.78 13.85 -31.90
C GLU A 282 -14.26 12.53 -32.50
N ARG A 283 -13.20 11.99 -31.90
CA ARG A 283 -12.64 10.68 -32.23
C ARG A 283 -12.87 9.73 -31.06
N LYS A 284 -13.62 8.66 -31.30
CA LYS A 284 -13.94 7.67 -30.27
C LYS A 284 -12.72 6.80 -29.95
N PRO A 285 -12.42 6.53 -28.66
CA PRO A 285 -11.44 5.53 -28.30
C PRO A 285 -11.82 4.17 -28.88
N ARG A 286 -10.83 3.38 -29.28
CA ARG A 286 -11.06 2.02 -29.80
C ARG A 286 -11.45 1.02 -28.70
N LEU A 287 -11.18 1.36 -27.43
CA LEU A 287 -11.40 0.48 -26.30
C LEU A 287 -11.48 1.27 -24.98
N LEU A 288 -12.46 0.91 -24.14
CA LEU A 288 -12.50 1.26 -22.72
C LEU A 288 -12.24 -0.01 -21.89
N ILE A 289 -11.14 -0.06 -21.15
CA ILE A 289 -10.91 -1.07 -20.12
C ILE A 289 -11.30 -0.44 -18.79
N SER A 290 -12.43 -0.85 -18.22
CA SER A 290 -12.88 -0.35 -16.92
C SER A 290 -12.67 -1.41 -15.85
N ALA A 291 -11.94 -1.06 -14.80
CA ALA A 291 -11.85 -1.89 -13.62
C ALA A 291 -13.24 -2.17 -13.04
N SER A 292 -13.39 -3.34 -12.46
CA SER A 292 -14.48 -3.81 -11.62
C SER A 292 -13.86 -4.70 -10.53
N ALA A 293 -14.65 -5.50 -9.84
CA ALA A 293 -14.16 -6.46 -8.88
C ALA A 293 -15.01 -7.74 -8.89
N ILE A 294 -14.41 -8.83 -8.46
CA ILE A 294 -15.11 -10.09 -8.20
C ILE A 294 -16.23 -9.97 -7.14
N GLY A 295 -16.28 -8.86 -6.39
CA GLY A 295 -17.41 -8.52 -5.53
C GLY A 295 -18.74 -8.45 -6.28
N TYR A 296 -18.74 -8.35 -7.62
CA TYR A 296 -19.91 -8.51 -8.49
C TYR A 296 -20.72 -9.77 -8.15
N TYR A 297 -20.06 -10.89 -7.90
CA TYR A 297 -20.70 -12.18 -7.63
C TYR A 297 -21.22 -12.33 -6.20
N GLY A 298 -20.86 -11.41 -5.30
CA GLY A 298 -21.22 -11.50 -3.88
C GLY A 298 -20.42 -12.57 -3.14
N ILE A 299 -21.12 -13.36 -2.30
CA ILE A 299 -20.52 -14.37 -1.43
C ILE A 299 -21.04 -15.76 -1.79
N GLN A 300 -20.20 -16.79 -1.71
CA GLN A 300 -20.64 -18.19 -1.83
C GLN A 300 -20.70 -18.86 -0.45
N PRO A 301 -21.61 -19.82 -0.25
CA PRO A 301 -21.54 -20.74 0.88
C PRO A 301 -20.17 -21.43 0.93
N GLN A 302 -19.61 -21.61 2.11
CA GLN A 302 -18.23 -22.08 2.27
C GLN A 302 -18.04 -23.55 1.85
N GLU A 303 -19.13 -24.32 1.84
CA GLU A 303 -19.21 -25.70 1.39
C GLU A 303 -19.48 -25.82 -0.12
N SER A 304 -19.70 -24.70 -0.82
CA SER A 304 -19.98 -24.72 -2.25
C SER A 304 -18.75 -25.17 -3.03
N GLU A 305 -18.95 -26.15 -3.91
CA GLU A 305 -17.97 -26.57 -4.91
C GLU A 305 -18.16 -25.85 -6.25
N GLN A 306 -19.20 -25.01 -6.37
CA GLN A 306 -19.47 -24.27 -7.59
C GLN A 306 -18.36 -23.25 -7.87
N VAL A 307 -17.83 -23.28 -9.08
CA VAL A 307 -16.91 -22.25 -9.58
C VAL A 307 -17.72 -21.30 -10.45
N LEU A 308 -17.68 -20.00 -10.12
CA LEU A 308 -18.35 -18.95 -10.88
C LEU A 308 -17.47 -18.47 -12.02
N ASP A 309 -18.09 -17.95 -13.08
CA ASP A 309 -17.41 -17.40 -14.25
C ASP A 309 -18.06 -16.09 -14.71
N GLU A 310 -17.65 -15.54 -15.86
CA GLU A 310 -18.17 -14.30 -16.40
C GLU A 310 -19.68 -14.34 -16.72
N SER A 311 -20.29 -15.53 -16.87
CA SER A 311 -21.72 -15.72 -17.13
C SER A 311 -22.56 -15.77 -15.85
N SER A 312 -21.91 -15.94 -14.69
CA SER A 312 -22.60 -16.10 -13.41
C SER A 312 -23.28 -14.80 -12.95
N PRO A 313 -24.47 -14.88 -12.32
CA PRO A 313 -25.25 -13.71 -11.94
C PRO A 313 -24.68 -12.97 -10.72
N PRO A 314 -25.01 -11.69 -10.55
CA PRO A 314 -24.68 -10.94 -9.33
C PRO A 314 -25.62 -11.29 -8.17
N GLN A 315 -25.41 -10.65 -7.01
CA GLN A 315 -26.23 -10.82 -5.81
C GLN A 315 -26.77 -9.49 -5.26
N GLU A 316 -27.87 -9.55 -4.52
CA GLU A 316 -28.50 -8.38 -3.87
C GLU A 316 -27.80 -7.97 -2.56
N ARG A 317 -26.50 -7.65 -2.65
CA ARG A 317 -25.67 -7.17 -1.52
C ARG A 317 -24.90 -5.92 -1.90
N PHE A 318 -24.50 -5.11 -0.91
CA PHE A 318 -23.88 -3.81 -1.20
C PHE A 318 -22.64 -3.91 -2.10
N MET A 319 -21.73 -4.85 -1.84
CA MET A 319 -20.51 -5.03 -2.66
C MET A 319 -20.81 -5.41 -4.11
N SER A 320 -21.85 -6.22 -4.33
CA SER A 320 -22.28 -6.64 -5.66
C SER A 320 -23.01 -5.51 -6.37
N ARG A 321 -23.98 -4.86 -5.71
CA ARG A 321 -24.66 -3.67 -6.25
C ARG A 321 -23.67 -2.57 -6.62
N LEU A 322 -22.63 -2.34 -5.80
CA LEU A 322 -21.57 -1.39 -6.12
C LEU A 322 -20.84 -1.72 -7.43
N CYS A 323 -20.56 -3.00 -7.68
CA CYS A 323 -19.93 -3.44 -8.94
C CYS A 323 -20.93 -3.35 -10.11
N GLN A 324 -22.20 -3.71 -9.91
CA GLN A 324 -23.25 -3.58 -10.92
C GLN A 324 -23.45 -2.12 -11.35
N GLU A 325 -23.59 -1.19 -10.39
CA GLU A 325 -23.69 0.26 -10.62
C GLU A 325 -22.46 0.75 -11.42
N TRP A 326 -21.26 0.28 -11.06
CA TRP A 326 -20.01 0.67 -11.72
C TRP A 326 -19.91 0.13 -13.16
N GLU A 327 -20.23 -1.15 -13.37
CA GLU A 327 -20.20 -1.80 -14.68
C GLU A 327 -21.27 -1.21 -15.63
N ALA A 328 -22.45 -0.88 -15.10
CA ALA A 328 -23.53 -0.24 -15.87
C ALA A 328 -23.10 1.15 -16.38
N GLU A 329 -22.45 1.96 -15.54
CA GLU A 329 -21.93 3.26 -15.99
C GLU A 329 -20.85 3.11 -17.07
N ALA A 330 -19.91 2.18 -16.91
CA ALA A 330 -18.89 1.92 -17.93
C ALA A 330 -19.50 1.44 -19.26
N ALA A 331 -20.51 0.56 -19.18
CA ALA A 331 -21.20 0.00 -20.33
C ALA A 331 -21.92 1.06 -21.19
N ARG A 332 -22.26 2.23 -20.63
CA ARG A 332 -22.82 3.34 -21.41
C ARG A 332 -21.89 3.80 -22.53
N ALA A 333 -20.58 3.58 -22.47
CA ALA A 333 -19.67 3.91 -23.58
C ALA A 333 -20.00 3.13 -24.87
N ARG A 334 -20.67 1.97 -24.77
CA ARG A 334 -21.13 1.19 -25.93
C ARG A 334 -22.13 1.97 -26.80
N THR A 335 -22.91 2.88 -26.22
CA THR A 335 -23.85 3.71 -27.00
C THR A 335 -23.13 4.68 -27.95
N ALA A 336 -21.87 5.00 -27.65
CA ALA A 336 -20.98 5.78 -28.52
C ALA A 336 -20.13 4.91 -29.47
N GLY A 337 -20.43 3.60 -29.57
CA GLY A 337 -19.72 2.65 -30.41
C GLY A 337 -18.37 2.18 -29.85
N VAL A 338 -18.09 2.46 -28.57
CA VAL A 338 -16.81 2.07 -27.93
C VAL A 338 -16.96 0.70 -27.25
N PRO A 339 -16.16 -0.31 -27.61
CA PRO A 339 -16.08 -1.59 -26.91
C PRO A 339 -15.65 -1.41 -25.45
N VAL A 340 -16.28 -2.13 -24.51
CA VAL A 340 -16.03 -2.01 -23.08
C VAL A 340 -15.63 -3.36 -22.48
N ALA A 341 -14.37 -3.46 -22.06
CA ALA A 341 -13.88 -4.58 -21.26
C ALA A 341 -14.07 -4.27 -19.77
N LEU A 342 -14.99 -4.99 -19.12
CA LEU A 342 -15.25 -4.87 -17.68
C LEU A 342 -14.33 -5.83 -16.92
N ALA A 343 -13.27 -5.30 -16.33
CA ALA A 343 -12.18 -6.07 -15.76
C ALA A 343 -12.43 -6.37 -14.27
N ARG A 344 -13.05 -7.51 -13.96
CA ARG A 344 -13.35 -7.96 -12.59
C ARG A 344 -12.10 -8.51 -11.92
N PHE A 345 -11.44 -7.67 -11.13
CA PHE A 345 -10.21 -8.05 -10.43
C PHE A 345 -10.50 -8.91 -9.20
N GLY A 346 -9.73 -10.00 -9.05
CA GLY A 346 -9.56 -10.70 -7.78
C GLY A 346 -8.71 -9.93 -6.78
N LEU A 347 -8.31 -10.58 -5.68
CA LEU A 347 -7.27 -10.04 -4.81
C LEU A 347 -5.93 -9.98 -5.54
N VAL A 348 -5.47 -8.77 -5.87
CA VAL A 348 -4.21 -8.59 -6.59
C VAL A 348 -3.02 -8.73 -5.63
N PHE A 349 -2.17 -9.71 -5.89
CA PHE A 349 -0.99 -10.05 -5.12
C PHE A 349 0.26 -9.39 -5.70
N GLY A 350 1.06 -8.80 -4.83
CA GLY A 350 2.36 -8.20 -5.16
C GLY A 350 2.91 -7.45 -3.94
N GLN A 351 3.93 -6.62 -4.16
CA GLN A 351 4.60 -5.87 -3.08
C GLN A 351 3.73 -4.74 -2.48
N GLY A 352 2.60 -4.41 -3.11
CA GLY A 352 1.61 -3.47 -2.59
C GLY A 352 0.21 -4.09 -2.54
N GLY A 353 -0.82 -3.25 -2.47
CA GLY A 353 -2.20 -3.72 -2.43
C GLY A 353 -2.56 -4.34 -1.07
N ALA A 354 -3.31 -5.45 -1.08
CA ALA A 354 -3.79 -6.09 0.15
C ALA A 354 -2.81 -7.12 0.73
N LEU A 355 -1.92 -7.67 -0.09
CA LEU A 355 -1.08 -8.80 0.30
C LEU A 355 -0.09 -8.49 1.44
N PRO A 356 0.63 -7.36 1.47
CA PRO A 356 1.53 -7.06 2.59
C PRO A 356 0.83 -7.06 3.95
N MET A 357 -0.37 -6.47 4.02
CA MET A 357 -1.21 -6.48 5.22
C MET A 357 -1.67 -7.88 5.61
N MET A 358 -1.93 -8.76 4.63
CA MET A 358 -2.29 -10.16 4.88
C MET A 358 -1.08 -10.98 5.35
N LEU A 359 0.14 -10.65 4.93
CA LEU A 359 1.38 -11.34 5.31
C LEU A 359 1.93 -10.88 6.66
N LEU A 360 1.63 -9.65 7.10
CA LEU A 360 2.16 -9.07 8.34
C LEU A 360 2.00 -9.98 9.58
N PRO A 361 0.83 -10.58 9.88
CA PRO A 361 0.71 -11.49 11.02
C PRO A 361 1.65 -12.69 10.92
N PHE A 362 1.87 -13.22 9.71
CA PHE A 362 2.78 -14.34 9.49
C PHE A 362 4.24 -13.93 9.67
N GLN A 363 4.63 -12.73 9.22
CA GLN A 363 5.97 -12.19 9.44
C GLN A 363 6.30 -12.07 10.93
N LEU A 364 5.31 -11.68 11.74
CA LEU A 364 5.41 -11.59 13.21
C LEU A 364 5.32 -12.94 13.92
N GLY A 365 5.13 -14.05 13.20
CA GLY A 365 4.92 -15.38 13.79
C GLY A 365 3.56 -15.57 14.46
N LEU A 366 2.64 -14.61 14.28
CA LEU A 366 1.27 -14.60 14.81
C LEU A 366 0.23 -15.09 13.79
N GLY A 367 0.68 -15.68 12.68
CA GLY A 367 -0.17 -16.09 11.58
C GLY A 367 -0.99 -17.35 11.86
N GLY A 368 -2.15 -17.44 11.20
CA GLY A 368 -2.99 -18.62 11.22
C GLY A 368 -4.26 -18.45 10.37
N ARG A 369 -5.18 -19.42 10.51
CA ARG A 369 -6.46 -19.39 9.79
C ARG A 369 -7.33 -18.23 10.27
N MET A 370 -8.13 -17.66 9.38
CA MET A 370 -9.10 -16.61 9.71
C MET A 370 -10.51 -17.15 9.58
N GLY A 371 -11.32 -16.99 10.63
CA GLY A 371 -12.66 -17.56 10.70
C GLY A 371 -12.62 -19.10 10.63
N SER A 372 -13.44 -19.69 9.77
CA SER A 372 -13.43 -21.13 9.53
C SER A 372 -12.14 -21.59 8.82
N GLY A 373 -11.61 -20.74 7.94
CA GLY A 373 -10.52 -21.06 7.02
C GLY A 373 -10.99 -21.77 5.73
N ARG A 374 -12.30 -22.02 5.58
CA ARG A 374 -12.88 -22.75 4.44
C ARG A 374 -13.21 -21.86 3.25
N GLN A 375 -13.44 -20.57 3.50
CA GLN A 375 -13.80 -19.62 2.47
C GLN A 375 -12.76 -19.63 1.33
N ARG A 376 -13.26 -19.68 0.09
CA ARG A 376 -12.44 -19.68 -1.13
C ARG A 376 -11.96 -18.28 -1.43
N SER A 377 -10.72 -18.15 -1.86
CA SER A 377 -10.14 -16.87 -2.25
C SER A 377 -9.80 -16.87 -3.73
N SER A 378 -10.30 -15.88 -4.45
CA SER A 378 -9.95 -15.64 -5.86
C SER A 378 -9.01 -14.44 -5.93
N TRP A 379 -7.81 -14.67 -6.45
CA TRP A 379 -6.65 -13.78 -6.39
C TRP A 379 -5.96 -13.75 -7.76
N ILE A 380 -5.03 -12.84 -8.01
CA ILE A 380 -4.20 -12.82 -9.22
C ILE A 380 -2.86 -12.15 -8.91
N ASP A 381 -1.74 -12.66 -9.45
CA ASP A 381 -0.44 -11.97 -9.36
C ASP A 381 -0.46 -10.68 -10.19
N ILE A 382 0.16 -9.61 -9.70
CA ILE A 382 0.21 -8.32 -10.40
C ILE A 382 0.82 -8.44 -11.81
N ASP A 383 1.77 -9.34 -12.05
CA ASP A 383 2.33 -9.54 -13.39
C ASP A 383 1.31 -10.19 -14.32
N ASP A 384 0.57 -11.20 -13.84
CA ASP A 384 -0.48 -11.84 -14.64
C ASP A 384 -1.66 -10.92 -14.87
N LEU A 385 -1.96 -10.03 -13.92
CA LEU A 385 -2.94 -8.97 -14.13
C LEU A 385 -2.53 -8.05 -15.29
N LEU A 386 -1.29 -7.56 -15.29
CA LEU A 386 -0.78 -6.65 -16.32
C LEU A 386 -0.67 -7.34 -17.67
N ARG A 387 -0.21 -8.60 -17.70
CA ARG A 387 -0.21 -9.45 -18.92
C ARG A 387 -1.63 -9.70 -19.43
N GLY A 388 -2.59 -9.92 -18.53
CA GLY A 388 -4.00 -10.07 -18.88
C GLY A 388 -4.58 -8.78 -19.47
N LEU A 389 -4.24 -7.61 -18.92
CA LEU A 389 -4.65 -6.32 -19.45
C LEU A 389 -4.06 -6.09 -20.85
N ALA A 390 -2.79 -6.45 -21.06
CA ALA A 390 -2.16 -6.43 -22.38
C ALA A 390 -2.81 -7.43 -23.35
N HIS A 391 -3.25 -8.59 -22.88
CA HIS A 391 -4.01 -9.55 -23.67
C HIS A 391 -5.34 -8.98 -24.15
N VAL A 392 -6.14 -8.43 -23.23
CA VAL A 392 -7.42 -7.76 -23.53
C VAL A 392 -7.23 -6.56 -24.46
N TRP A 393 -6.16 -5.79 -24.26
CA TRP A 393 -5.78 -4.66 -25.13
C TRP A 393 -5.61 -5.09 -26.60
N ARG A 394 -4.97 -6.24 -26.83
CA ARG A 394 -4.73 -6.79 -28.18
C ARG A 394 -5.99 -7.31 -28.86
N LEU A 395 -6.97 -7.79 -28.09
CA LEU A 395 -8.26 -8.23 -28.64
C LEU A 395 -9.08 -7.08 -29.22
N GLY A 396 -8.85 -5.83 -28.77
CA GLY A 396 -9.53 -4.65 -29.29
C GLY A 396 -11.04 -4.76 -29.14
N ALA A 397 -11.79 -4.72 -30.25
CA ALA A 397 -13.24 -4.83 -30.20
C ALA A 397 -13.76 -6.17 -29.67
N ALA A 398 -13.02 -7.27 -29.87
CA ALA A 398 -13.36 -8.59 -29.32
C ALA A 398 -13.24 -8.66 -27.79
N ALA A 399 -12.68 -7.61 -27.16
CA ALA A 399 -12.61 -7.48 -25.72
C ALA A 399 -13.94 -7.08 -25.06
N ASP A 400 -15.00 -6.78 -25.82
CA ASP A 400 -16.25 -6.32 -25.21
C ASP A 400 -16.84 -7.36 -24.23
N GLY A 401 -17.37 -6.88 -23.10
CA GLY A 401 -18.01 -7.67 -22.06
C GLY A 401 -17.17 -7.81 -20.78
N ALA A 402 -17.62 -8.68 -19.88
CA ALA A 402 -16.94 -8.93 -18.60
C ALA A 402 -15.76 -9.89 -18.74
N TRP A 403 -14.74 -9.70 -17.91
CA TRP A 403 -13.51 -10.52 -17.85
C TRP A 403 -13.10 -10.71 -16.39
N ASN A 404 -12.92 -11.96 -15.98
CA ASN A 404 -12.40 -12.28 -14.66
C ASN A 404 -10.88 -12.30 -14.68
N PHE A 405 -10.28 -11.42 -13.89
CA PHE A 405 -8.85 -11.38 -13.66
C PHE A 405 -8.54 -12.05 -12.33
N THR A 406 -8.61 -13.37 -12.36
CA THR A 406 -8.30 -14.29 -11.27
C THR A 406 -7.33 -15.35 -11.79
N ALA A 407 -6.46 -15.85 -10.94
CA ALA A 407 -5.67 -17.05 -11.19
C ALA A 407 -6.62 -18.27 -11.22
N PRO A 408 -6.26 -19.34 -11.96
CA PRO A 408 -7.07 -20.54 -12.04
C PRO A 408 -7.16 -21.31 -10.70
N GLU A 409 -6.23 -21.11 -9.78
CA GLU A 409 -6.30 -21.72 -8.45
C GLU A 409 -7.19 -20.89 -7.50
N HIS A 410 -8.16 -21.55 -6.87
CA HIS A 410 -9.06 -20.96 -5.86
C HIS A 410 -8.81 -21.60 -4.48
N PRO A 411 -7.70 -21.26 -3.80
CA PRO A 411 -7.37 -21.88 -2.52
C PRO A 411 -8.40 -21.49 -1.44
N THR A 412 -8.56 -22.36 -0.45
CA THR A 412 -9.22 -21.98 0.80
C THR A 412 -8.34 -20.99 1.57
N GLN A 413 -8.92 -20.20 2.47
CA GLN A 413 -8.16 -19.28 3.30
C GLN A 413 -7.08 -20.02 4.13
N LEU A 414 -7.38 -21.23 4.62
CA LEU A 414 -6.40 -22.07 5.32
C LEU A 414 -5.26 -22.50 4.39
N ALA A 415 -5.54 -22.85 3.13
CA ALA A 415 -4.50 -23.20 2.16
C ALA A 415 -3.60 -22.00 1.82
N PHE A 416 -4.19 -20.80 1.70
CA PHE A 416 -3.43 -19.55 1.60
C PHE A 416 -2.55 -19.34 2.85
N ALA A 417 -3.12 -19.42 4.05
CA ALA A 417 -2.41 -19.20 5.31
C ALA A 417 -1.22 -20.15 5.48
N ARG A 418 -1.40 -21.44 5.17
CA ARG A 418 -0.33 -22.44 5.18
C ARG A 418 0.76 -22.12 4.15
N SER A 419 0.37 -21.68 2.95
CA SER A 419 1.31 -21.29 1.90
C SER A 419 2.12 -20.06 2.32
N ALA A 420 1.49 -19.05 2.89
CA ALA A 420 2.15 -17.86 3.43
C ALA A 420 3.15 -18.20 4.54
N ALA A 421 2.73 -18.99 5.52
CA ALA A 421 3.57 -19.43 6.62
C ALA A 421 4.78 -20.25 6.16
N ALA A 422 4.58 -21.19 5.24
CA ALA A 422 5.65 -22.00 4.65
C ALA A 422 6.66 -21.13 3.89
N GLN A 423 6.17 -20.18 3.09
CA GLN A 423 7.05 -19.26 2.36
C GLN A 423 7.84 -18.35 3.29
N LEU A 424 7.24 -17.88 4.39
CA LEU A 424 7.93 -17.04 5.37
C LEU A 424 8.79 -17.84 6.37
N ARG A 425 8.74 -19.18 6.34
CA ARG A 425 9.36 -20.07 7.35
C ARG A 425 8.90 -19.73 8.77
N ARG A 426 7.59 -19.50 8.94
CA ARG A 426 6.95 -19.12 10.20
C ARG A 426 5.83 -20.11 10.56
N PRO A 427 5.48 -20.25 11.85
CA PRO A 427 4.36 -21.11 12.26
C PRO A 427 3.02 -20.57 11.74
N CYS A 428 2.04 -21.47 11.58
CA CYS A 428 0.65 -21.17 11.19
C CYS A 428 -0.32 -21.72 12.25
N LEU A 429 -0.20 -21.22 13.48
CA LEU A 429 -0.83 -21.86 14.65
C LEU A 429 -1.96 -21.04 15.27
N LEU A 430 -1.98 -19.71 15.09
CA LEU A 430 -2.89 -18.84 15.82
C LEU A 430 -4.13 -18.52 14.99
N PRO A 431 -5.28 -19.20 15.21
CA PRO A 431 -6.51 -18.87 14.51
C PRO A 431 -6.99 -17.47 14.92
N THR A 432 -7.38 -16.66 13.95
CA THR A 432 -8.10 -15.40 14.17
C THR A 432 -9.60 -15.70 14.14
N PRO A 433 -10.33 -15.60 15.27
CA PRO A 433 -11.77 -15.83 15.29
C PRO A 433 -12.51 -14.84 14.37
N ALA A 434 -13.68 -15.23 13.85
CA ALA A 434 -14.48 -14.37 12.98
C ALA A 434 -15.16 -13.21 13.72
N TRP A 435 -15.57 -13.44 14.97
CA TRP A 435 -16.38 -12.49 15.74
C TRP A 435 -15.72 -11.13 15.99
N PRO A 436 -14.41 -11.00 16.32
CA PRO A 436 -13.79 -9.70 16.52
C PRO A 436 -13.71 -8.93 15.19
N VAL A 437 -13.43 -9.64 14.09
CA VAL A 437 -13.37 -9.06 12.74
C VAL A 437 -14.74 -8.52 12.33
N ARG A 438 -15.82 -9.28 12.59
CA ARG A 438 -17.20 -8.82 12.35
C ARG A 438 -17.59 -7.64 13.23
N LEU A 439 -17.19 -7.62 14.51
CA LEU A 439 -17.47 -6.51 15.42
C LEU A 439 -16.80 -5.22 14.94
N LEU A 440 -15.52 -5.29 14.55
CA LEU A 440 -14.74 -4.15 14.10
C LEU A 440 -15.19 -3.62 12.73
N LEU A 441 -15.41 -4.51 11.75
CA LEU A 441 -15.61 -4.13 10.35
C LEU A 441 -17.07 -4.18 9.87
N GLY A 442 -17.97 -4.79 10.65
CA GLY A 442 -19.38 -4.97 10.25
C GLY A 442 -19.51 -5.76 8.94
N GLU A 443 -20.32 -5.26 8.00
CA GLU A 443 -20.53 -5.86 6.68
C GLU A 443 -19.24 -5.99 5.85
N GLN A 444 -18.27 -5.09 6.05
CA GLN A 444 -16.98 -5.14 5.35
C GLN A 444 -16.15 -6.38 5.73
N ALA A 445 -16.43 -6.99 6.89
CA ALA A 445 -15.77 -8.22 7.32
C ALA A 445 -15.97 -9.37 6.33
N ASP A 446 -17.07 -9.36 5.55
CA ASP A 446 -17.34 -10.39 4.54
C ASP A 446 -16.28 -10.42 3.44
N LEU A 447 -15.58 -9.31 3.18
CA LEU A 447 -14.44 -9.30 2.24
C LEU A 447 -13.25 -10.15 2.71
N LEU A 448 -13.19 -10.45 4.01
CA LEU A 448 -12.10 -11.22 4.63
C LEU A 448 -12.55 -12.61 5.09
N LEU A 449 -13.80 -12.69 5.56
CA LEU A 449 -14.36 -13.90 6.18
C LEU A 449 -15.17 -14.76 5.21
N GLU A 450 -15.62 -14.19 4.10
CA GLU A 450 -16.31 -14.90 3.03
C GLU A 450 -15.51 -14.82 1.74
N GLY A 451 -15.96 -15.54 0.72
CA GLY A 451 -15.35 -15.48 -0.60
C GLY A 451 -16.08 -16.34 -1.62
N ALA A 452 -15.50 -16.45 -2.80
CA ALA A 452 -16.03 -17.22 -3.92
C ALA A 452 -14.90 -17.81 -4.76
N ALA A 453 -15.12 -18.99 -5.33
CA ALA A 453 -14.26 -19.58 -6.35
C ALA A 453 -14.67 -19.04 -7.72
N ILE A 454 -13.77 -18.31 -8.38
CA ILE A 454 -14.08 -17.57 -9.61
C ILE A 454 -13.04 -17.86 -10.68
N ALA A 455 -13.46 -18.53 -11.75
CA ALA A 455 -12.63 -18.89 -12.88
C ALA A 455 -12.42 -17.71 -13.85
N PRO A 456 -11.20 -17.58 -14.40
CA PRO A 456 -10.90 -16.65 -15.49
C PRO A 456 -11.28 -17.26 -16.86
N ALA A 457 -12.54 -17.67 -17.04
CA ALA A 457 -12.94 -18.52 -18.15
C ALA A 457 -12.69 -17.88 -19.52
N ARG A 458 -12.96 -16.57 -19.69
CA ARG A 458 -12.69 -15.88 -20.97
C ARG A 458 -11.20 -15.68 -21.25
N LEU A 459 -10.38 -15.41 -20.23
CA LEU A 459 -8.92 -15.31 -20.41
C LEU A 459 -8.37 -16.65 -20.92
N LEU A 460 -8.75 -17.75 -20.26
CA LEU A 460 -8.33 -19.10 -20.66
C LEU A 460 -8.84 -19.47 -22.06
N ALA A 461 -10.12 -19.20 -22.35
CA ALA A 461 -10.72 -19.50 -23.66
C ALA A 461 -10.08 -18.73 -24.83
N THR A 462 -9.45 -17.58 -24.55
CA THR A 462 -8.74 -16.78 -25.56
C THR A 462 -7.22 -17.05 -25.57
N GLY A 463 -6.77 -18.13 -24.93
CA GLY A 463 -5.38 -18.58 -24.97
C GLY A 463 -4.43 -17.88 -24.01
N PHE A 464 -4.94 -17.12 -23.03
CA PHE A 464 -4.08 -16.50 -22.02
C PHE A 464 -3.44 -17.56 -21.10
N THR A 465 -2.12 -17.48 -20.94
CA THR A 465 -1.35 -18.38 -20.08
C THR A 465 -0.85 -17.67 -18.83
N PHE A 466 -1.26 -18.16 -17.65
CA PHE A 466 -0.81 -17.62 -16.37
C PHE A 466 0.63 -18.01 -16.08
N ARG A 467 1.45 -17.05 -15.66
CA ARG A 467 2.83 -17.28 -15.21
C ARG A 467 2.86 -17.76 -13.76
N TYR A 468 1.91 -17.30 -12.95
CA TYR A 468 1.76 -17.64 -11.55
C TYR A 468 0.36 -18.23 -11.30
N PRO A 469 0.04 -19.43 -11.84
CA PRO A 469 -1.27 -20.05 -11.68
C PRO A 469 -1.57 -20.48 -10.23
N SER A 470 -0.57 -20.55 -9.34
CA SER A 470 -0.75 -20.97 -7.94
C SER A 470 -0.20 -19.97 -6.91
N VAL A 471 -0.85 -19.90 -5.75
CA VAL A 471 -0.48 -19.00 -4.63
C VAL A 471 0.95 -19.27 -4.20
N ARG A 472 1.35 -20.55 -4.17
CA ARG A 472 2.71 -20.94 -3.81
C ARG A 472 3.74 -20.27 -4.73
N GLN A 473 3.50 -20.24 -6.04
CA GLN A 473 4.42 -19.63 -7.02
C GLN A 473 4.45 -18.11 -6.89
N SER A 474 3.28 -17.46 -6.76
CA SER A 474 3.20 -16.00 -6.56
C SER A 474 3.91 -15.57 -5.28
N LEU A 475 3.65 -16.25 -4.15
CA LEU A 475 4.32 -15.93 -2.88
C LEU A 475 5.83 -16.20 -2.90
N ALA A 476 6.29 -17.25 -3.60
CA ALA A 476 7.71 -17.54 -3.74
C ALA A 476 8.44 -16.43 -4.51
N LYS A 477 7.83 -15.89 -5.58
CA LYS A 477 8.34 -14.71 -6.30
C LYS A 477 8.52 -13.51 -5.37
N ILE A 478 7.50 -13.22 -4.56
CA ILE A 478 7.52 -12.07 -3.66
C ILE A 478 8.63 -12.21 -2.62
N ARG A 479 8.86 -13.41 -2.07
CA ARG A 479 10.00 -13.66 -1.18
C ARG A 479 11.35 -13.53 -1.91
N GLY A 480 11.47 -13.96 -3.15
CA GLY A 480 12.71 -13.78 -3.91
C GLY A 480 13.11 -12.30 -4.11
N GLN A 481 12.20 -11.37 -3.83
CA GLN A 481 12.37 -9.93 -3.89
C GLN A 481 12.44 -9.25 -2.50
N VAL A 482 12.22 -10.00 -1.40
CA VAL A 482 12.33 -9.57 0.01
C VAL A 482 13.44 -10.37 0.66
#